data_AF-A0A0R1IYB2-F1
#
_entry.id   AF-A0A0R1IYB2-F1
#
_cell.length_a   1.000
_cell.length_b   1.000
_cell.length_c   1.000
_cell.angle_alpha   90.00
_cell.angle_beta   90.00
_cell.angle_gamma   90.00
#
_symmetry.space_group_name_H-M   'P 1'
#
loop_
_entity.id
_entity.type
_entity.pdbx_description
1 polymer ?
#
loop_
_entity_poly.entity_id
_entity_poly.type
_entity_poly.pdbx_seq_one_letter_code
_entity_poly.pdbx_strand_id
1 'polypeptide(L)'
;MLLHAATSVKHAQEVDVTSYFSLNQNNLPIMLFMHWLVTLSGQTSWLFFDYVTLVTVDVSAALNLLSIWLIRKKLLGTAIYMHCAWLMVFPTIIMPYTDAWSLPLVSLYLFCYFVMHKTAKMKTPMEQLSFVLAGLVFGFSAVLVYFVKPSAIIPVVAIVIIGLLNWLIKKKHFTMQGVVLIFSALLLIGVSGGATYKVANDKIQNQTYIEIDKSRSIPAIHFMAMGVYGQGGYDWHQAVAMTFIPTEKQKSEYSVNMLKKRLKQLGPWGYFKFLILKQRNNTADGTFGWLKEGHFFLENQKPSDKGITNKLKNFIYLYGRNIADFRFTAQLWWIVLLVTIALGFGQRNDFVRILKLSLVGGFMFLLLFEGGRSRYLIQYLPCILLLSILSSEQALSNIKRLLGWYEVKVDEAEKADKLARNS
;
A
#
# COMPACT_ATOMS: atom_id res chain seq x y z
N MET A 1 10.95 0.19 19.74
CA MET A 1 12.01 -0.65 19.17
C MET A 1 12.71 0.01 17.99
N LEU A 2 12.06 0.26 16.83
CA LEU A 2 12.74 0.82 15.64
C LEU A 2 13.53 2.12 15.92
N LEU A 3 12.83 3.19 16.28
CA LEU A 3 13.47 4.49 16.55
C LEU A 3 14.43 4.44 17.74
N HIS A 4 14.05 3.71 18.79
CA HIS A 4 14.88 3.52 19.98
C HIS A 4 16.27 2.97 19.61
N ALA A 5 16.30 1.89 18.82
CA ALA A 5 17.53 1.28 18.34
C ALA A 5 18.30 2.19 17.37
N ALA A 6 17.61 2.92 16.48
CA ALA A 6 18.26 3.74 15.45
C ALA A 6 19.01 4.97 15.99
N THR A 7 18.65 5.46 17.17
CA THR A 7 19.12 6.76 17.70
C THR A 7 20.40 6.65 18.53
N SER A 8 20.80 5.45 18.98
CA SER A 8 21.96 5.27 19.84
C SER A 8 22.55 3.87 19.73
N VAL A 9 23.87 3.79 19.59
CA VAL A 9 24.62 2.53 19.64
C VAL A 9 24.36 1.77 20.95
N LYS A 10 24.25 2.50 22.07
CA LYS A 10 23.97 1.89 23.38
C LYS A 10 22.61 1.19 23.38
N HIS A 11 21.58 1.81 22.80
CA HIS A 11 20.26 1.20 22.69
C HIS A 11 20.28 -0.02 21.76
N ALA A 12 21.02 0.05 20.65
CA ALA A 12 21.17 -1.08 19.73
C ALA A 12 21.83 -2.31 20.37
N GLN A 13 22.62 -2.13 21.42
CA GLN A 13 23.29 -3.19 22.19
C GLN A 13 22.45 -3.76 23.34
N GLU A 14 21.28 -3.17 23.66
CA GLU A 14 20.39 -3.69 24.70
C GLU A 14 19.88 -5.09 24.35
N VAL A 15 19.85 -5.99 25.32
CA VAL A 15 19.47 -7.40 25.14
C VAL A 15 18.06 -7.55 24.54
N ASP A 16 17.12 -6.69 24.95
CA ASP A 16 15.76 -6.72 24.42
C ASP A 16 15.70 -6.27 22.96
N VAL A 17 16.57 -5.33 22.57
CA VAL A 17 16.65 -4.79 21.20
C VAL A 17 17.28 -5.81 20.27
N THR A 18 18.43 -6.37 20.64
CA THR A 18 19.10 -7.42 19.85
C THR A 18 18.21 -8.67 19.72
N SER A 19 17.52 -9.06 20.79
CA SER A 19 16.54 -10.15 20.76
C SER A 19 15.37 -9.86 19.81
N TYR A 20 14.82 -8.64 19.84
CA TYR A 20 13.74 -8.24 18.94
C TYR A 20 14.14 -8.33 17.46
N PHE A 21 15.31 -7.82 17.10
CA PHE A 21 15.78 -7.83 15.70
C PHE A 21 16.30 -9.19 15.23
N SER A 22 16.74 -10.05 16.16
CA SER A 22 17.05 -11.46 15.85
C SER A 22 15.79 -12.24 15.44
N LEU A 23 14.64 -11.92 16.04
CA LEU A 23 13.33 -12.49 15.68
C LEU A 23 12.73 -11.82 14.43
N ASN A 24 12.70 -10.49 14.40
CA ASN A 24 12.02 -9.67 13.38
C ASN A 24 13.02 -9.08 12.39
N GLN A 25 13.81 -9.93 11.74
CA GLN A 25 14.88 -9.48 10.83
C GLN A 25 14.35 -8.68 9.64
N ASN A 26 13.09 -8.87 9.25
CA ASN A 26 12.39 -8.06 8.24
C ASN A 26 12.27 -6.57 8.63
N ASN A 27 12.42 -6.22 9.91
CA ASN A 27 12.42 -4.84 10.39
C ASN A 27 13.82 -4.20 10.42
N LEU A 28 14.89 -5.00 10.18
CA LEU A 28 16.26 -4.51 10.17
C LEU A 28 16.51 -3.44 9.08
N PRO A 29 16.03 -3.59 7.83
CA PRO A 29 16.30 -2.59 6.78
C PRO A 29 15.77 -1.20 7.12
N ILE A 30 14.54 -1.11 7.65
CA ILE A 30 13.96 0.18 8.04
C ILE A 30 14.68 0.77 9.26
N MET A 31 15.10 -0.04 10.23
CA MET A 31 15.87 0.45 11.37
C MET A 31 17.22 1.03 10.92
N LEU A 32 17.96 0.33 10.05
CA LEU A 32 19.23 0.82 9.52
C LEU A 32 19.05 2.09 8.68
N PHE A 33 17.94 2.19 7.94
CA PHE A 33 17.62 3.42 7.22
C PHE A 33 17.30 4.59 8.16
N MET A 34 16.54 4.34 9.25
CA MET A 34 16.34 5.34 10.31
C MET A 34 17.68 5.76 10.92
N HIS A 35 18.56 4.81 11.24
CA HIS A 35 19.89 5.10 11.78
C HIS A 35 20.71 5.95 10.81
N TRP A 36 20.71 5.62 9.52
CA TRP A 36 21.37 6.42 8.49
C TRP A 36 20.85 7.88 8.48
N LEU A 37 19.53 8.09 8.58
CA LEU A 37 18.96 9.43 8.70
C LEU A 37 19.43 10.17 9.96
N VAL A 38 19.54 9.48 11.09
CA VAL A 38 20.11 10.05 12.34
C VAL A 38 21.55 10.48 12.10
N THR A 39 22.39 9.61 11.53
CA THR A 39 23.81 9.93 11.28
C THR A 39 24.00 11.08 10.30
N LEU A 40 23.11 11.22 9.32
CA LEU A 40 23.17 12.28 8.32
C LEU A 40 22.70 13.64 8.88
N SER A 41 21.67 13.64 9.72
CA SER A 41 21.00 14.87 10.17
C SER A 41 21.39 15.32 11.59
N GLY A 42 21.92 14.40 12.40
CA GLY A 42 22.10 14.58 13.85
C GLY A 42 20.79 14.59 14.64
N GLN A 43 19.63 14.37 14.00
CA GLN A 43 18.31 14.46 14.64
C GLN A 43 17.84 13.09 15.11
N THR A 44 17.41 13.00 16.37
CA THR A 44 16.92 11.76 17.01
C THR A 44 15.47 11.83 17.45
N SER A 45 14.83 12.99 17.33
CA SER A 45 13.48 13.23 17.85
C SER A 45 12.42 12.50 17.03
N TRP A 46 11.34 12.08 17.69
CA TRP A 46 10.15 11.55 17.00
C TRP A 46 9.60 12.54 15.97
N LEU A 47 9.58 13.83 16.34
CA LEU A 47 9.12 14.92 15.46
C LEU A 47 9.90 14.99 14.14
N PHE A 48 11.22 14.76 14.15
CA PHE A 48 12.01 14.69 12.92
C PHE A 48 11.51 13.57 12.00
N PHE A 49 11.26 12.39 12.55
CA PHE A 49 10.74 11.25 11.79
C PHE A 49 9.28 11.44 11.35
N ASP A 50 8.48 12.20 12.10
CA ASP A 50 7.15 12.64 11.64
C ASP A 50 7.26 13.52 10.39
N TYR A 51 8.19 14.48 10.36
CA TYR A 51 8.43 15.29 9.16
C TYR A 51 8.93 14.46 7.98
N VAL A 52 9.81 13.49 8.20
CA VAL A 52 10.22 12.53 7.15
C VAL A 52 9.00 11.79 6.61
N THR A 53 8.12 11.32 7.50
CA THR A 53 6.89 10.61 7.12
C THR A 53 5.94 11.52 6.34
N LEU A 54 5.75 12.76 6.77
CA LEU A 54 4.97 13.76 6.06
C LEU A 54 5.48 13.95 4.63
N VAL A 55 6.79 14.19 4.47
CA VAL A 55 7.40 14.34 3.15
C VAL A 55 7.21 13.09 2.29
N THR A 56 7.35 11.88 2.86
CA THR A 56 7.13 10.63 2.09
C THR A 56 5.69 10.49 1.59
N VAL A 57 4.71 10.88 2.41
CA VAL A 57 3.28 10.84 2.06
C VAL A 57 2.97 11.88 0.98
N ASP A 58 3.50 13.10 1.12
CA ASP A 58 3.32 14.18 0.14
C ASP A 58 3.95 13.84 -1.20
N VAL A 59 5.14 13.23 -1.20
CA VAL A 59 5.80 12.73 -2.42
C VAL A 59 4.94 11.65 -3.10
N SER A 60 4.34 10.74 -2.34
CA SER A 60 3.40 9.74 -2.89
C SER A 60 2.18 10.40 -3.53
N ALA A 61 1.58 11.39 -2.87
CA ALA A 61 0.46 12.14 -3.41
C ALA A 61 0.85 12.86 -4.72
N ALA A 62 1.99 13.56 -4.73
CA ALA A 62 2.50 14.25 -5.90
C ALA A 62 2.75 13.29 -7.08
N LEU A 63 3.37 12.14 -6.84
CA LEU A 63 3.62 11.12 -7.86
C LEU A 63 2.32 10.53 -8.45
N ASN A 64 1.29 10.34 -7.62
CA ASN A 64 -0.03 9.94 -8.12
C ASN A 64 -0.68 11.05 -8.96
N LEU A 65 -0.59 12.31 -8.55
CA LEU A 65 -1.11 13.44 -9.33
C LEU A 65 -0.38 13.57 -10.67
N LEU A 66 0.95 13.43 -10.68
CA LEU A 66 1.76 13.38 -11.90
C LEU A 66 1.38 12.19 -12.79
N SER A 67 1.10 11.03 -12.20
CA SER A 67 0.59 9.86 -12.92
C SER A 67 -0.72 10.16 -13.63
N ILE A 68 -1.68 10.79 -12.94
CA ILE A 68 -2.96 11.19 -13.54
C ILE A 68 -2.76 12.25 -14.61
N TRP A 69 -1.93 13.27 -14.37
CA TRP A 69 -1.58 14.28 -15.37
C TRP A 69 -1.02 13.65 -16.65
N LEU A 70 -0.15 12.65 -16.51
CA LEU A 70 0.49 11.94 -17.61
C LEU A 70 -0.49 11.09 -18.43
N ILE A 71 -1.36 10.31 -17.78
CA ILE A 71 -2.22 9.32 -18.46
C ILE A 71 -3.62 9.85 -18.81
N ARG A 72 -4.17 10.77 -18.00
CA ARG A 72 -5.54 11.29 -18.08
C ARG A 72 -5.65 12.69 -17.47
N LYS A 73 -4.95 13.69 -18.03
CA LYS A 73 -4.93 15.10 -17.55
C LYS A 73 -6.30 15.69 -17.18
N LYS A 74 -7.36 15.35 -17.92
CA LYS A 74 -8.74 15.82 -17.63
C LYS A 74 -9.25 15.45 -16.23
N LEU A 75 -8.70 14.40 -15.61
CA LEU A 75 -9.07 13.94 -14.26
C LEU A 75 -8.23 14.58 -13.15
N LEU A 76 -7.31 15.50 -13.49
CA LEU A 76 -6.40 16.09 -12.50
C LEU A 76 -7.15 16.83 -11.38
N GLY A 77 -8.23 17.55 -11.72
CA GLY A 77 -9.08 18.20 -10.71
C GLY A 77 -9.67 17.21 -9.71
N THR A 78 -10.29 16.14 -10.21
CA THR A 78 -10.80 15.02 -9.38
C THR A 78 -9.68 14.40 -8.54
N ALA A 79 -8.50 14.22 -9.12
CA ALA A 79 -7.35 13.67 -8.42
C ALA A 79 -6.91 14.55 -7.25
N ILE A 80 -6.84 15.87 -7.45
CA ILE A 80 -6.49 16.83 -6.40
C ILE A 80 -7.51 16.75 -5.26
N TYR A 81 -8.82 16.83 -5.55
CA TYR A 81 -9.85 16.75 -4.51
C TYR A 81 -9.80 15.42 -3.74
N MET A 82 -9.62 14.28 -4.42
CA MET A 82 -9.53 12.97 -3.76
C MET A 82 -8.29 12.84 -2.87
N HIS A 83 -7.13 13.37 -3.30
CA HIS A 83 -5.91 13.35 -2.48
C HIS A 83 -5.98 14.34 -1.31
N CYS A 84 -6.52 15.54 -1.51
CA CYS A 84 -6.75 16.47 -0.40
C CYS A 84 -7.70 15.86 0.64
N ALA A 85 -8.80 15.23 0.19
CA ALA A 85 -9.74 14.54 1.07
C ALA A 85 -9.07 13.38 1.84
N TRP A 86 -8.22 12.60 1.18
CA TRP A 86 -7.41 11.57 1.82
C TRP A 86 -6.50 12.14 2.91
N LEU A 87 -5.70 13.16 2.59
CA LEU A 87 -4.73 13.75 3.51
C LEU A 87 -5.40 14.37 4.74
N MET A 88 -6.62 14.93 4.59
CA MET A 88 -7.41 15.43 5.73
C MET A 88 -7.80 14.33 6.72
N VAL A 89 -7.96 13.08 6.27
CA VAL A 89 -8.43 11.95 7.10
C VAL A 89 -7.37 10.87 7.33
N PHE A 90 -6.10 11.15 7.04
CA PHE A 90 -5.01 10.18 7.13
C PHE A 90 -4.03 10.49 8.28
N PRO A 91 -4.43 10.27 9.55
CA PRO A 91 -3.60 10.58 10.71
C PRO A 91 -2.35 9.71 10.80
N THR A 92 -2.30 8.56 10.10
CA THR A 92 -1.12 7.70 10.03
C THR A 92 0.14 8.42 9.50
N ILE A 93 0.00 9.61 8.91
CA ILE A 93 1.11 10.48 8.53
C ILE A 93 2.05 10.84 9.70
N ILE A 94 1.58 10.79 10.95
CA ILE A 94 2.40 11.03 12.17
C ILE A 94 2.97 9.74 12.78
N MET A 95 2.98 8.64 12.03
CA MET A 95 3.53 7.35 12.48
C MET A 95 4.66 6.91 11.53
N PRO A 96 5.93 7.16 11.90
CA PRO A 96 7.10 6.77 11.13
C PRO A 96 7.27 5.25 11.10
N TYR A 97 6.69 4.63 10.07
CA TYR A 97 6.66 3.18 9.93
C TYR A 97 6.58 2.75 8.47
N THR A 98 6.82 1.46 8.22
CA THR A 98 6.84 0.85 6.88
C THR A 98 5.54 1.07 6.10
N ASP A 99 4.41 1.26 6.77
CA ASP A 99 3.11 1.50 6.12
C ASP A 99 3.15 2.78 5.28
N ALA A 100 3.48 3.92 5.90
CA ALA A 100 3.56 5.20 5.23
C ALA A 100 4.80 5.30 4.33
N TRP A 101 5.94 4.76 4.78
CA TRP A 101 7.21 4.87 4.04
C TRP A 101 7.25 4.03 2.76
N SER A 102 6.37 3.03 2.63
CA SER A 102 6.20 2.28 1.38
C SER A 102 5.46 3.06 0.28
N LEU A 103 4.62 4.03 0.65
CA LEU A 103 3.75 4.78 -0.27
C LEU A 103 4.49 5.46 -1.43
N PRO A 104 5.55 6.27 -1.19
CA PRO A 104 6.23 6.95 -2.29
C PRO A 104 6.89 5.97 -3.25
N LEU A 105 7.40 4.84 -2.77
CA LEU A 105 8.02 3.83 -3.63
C LEU A 105 6.99 3.13 -4.51
N VAL A 106 5.80 2.83 -3.96
CA VAL A 106 4.66 2.30 -4.73
C VAL A 106 4.20 3.29 -5.79
N SER A 107 4.00 4.55 -5.42
CA SER A 107 3.64 5.60 -6.39
C SER A 107 4.73 5.80 -7.45
N LEU A 108 6.01 5.70 -7.07
CA LEU A 108 7.14 5.94 -7.97
C LEU A 108 7.24 4.88 -9.05
N TYR A 109 7.22 3.58 -8.71
CA TYR A 109 7.27 2.56 -9.77
C TYR A 109 6.00 2.57 -10.63
N LEU A 110 4.82 2.90 -10.07
CA LEU A 110 3.60 3.04 -10.88
C LEU A 110 3.72 4.21 -11.87
N PHE A 111 4.22 5.34 -11.41
CA PHE A 111 4.51 6.50 -12.26
C PHE A 111 5.51 6.15 -13.37
N CYS A 112 6.63 5.51 -13.01
CA CYS A 112 7.64 5.05 -13.98
C CYS A 112 7.05 4.09 -15.02
N TYR A 113 6.20 3.15 -14.60
CA TYR A 113 5.49 2.27 -15.52
C TYR A 113 4.62 3.06 -16.52
N PHE A 114 3.89 4.08 -16.05
CA PHE A 114 3.09 4.93 -16.93
C PHE A 114 3.95 5.77 -17.88
N VAL A 115 5.11 6.26 -17.43
CA VAL A 115 6.09 6.96 -18.29
C VAL A 115 6.57 6.02 -19.39
N MET A 116 7.06 4.83 -19.03
CA MET A 116 7.52 3.82 -19.99
C MET A 116 6.43 3.46 -21.01
N HIS A 117 5.18 3.28 -20.55
CA HIS A 117 4.06 3.02 -21.45
C HIS A 117 3.79 4.20 -22.40
N LYS A 118 3.89 5.45 -21.93
CA LYS A 118 3.66 6.66 -22.74
C LYS A 118 4.76 6.85 -23.79
N THR A 119 6.01 6.55 -23.44
CA THR A 119 7.20 6.77 -24.27
C THR A 119 7.69 5.53 -25.01
N ALA A 120 6.92 4.43 -24.96
CA ALA A 120 7.23 3.15 -25.60
C ALA A 120 7.50 3.23 -27.12
N LYS A 121 7.09 4.31 -27.80
CA LYS A 121 7.37 4.52 -29.23
C LYS A 121 8.79 5.00 -29.50
N MET A 122 9.49 5.56 -28.50
CA MET A 122 10.89 5.97 -28.56
C MET A 122 11.26 6.83 -29.79
N LYS A 123 10.35 7.71 -30.24
CA LYS A 123 10.53 8.48 -31.48
C LYS A 123 11.47 9.67 -31.33
N THR A 124 11.49 10.27 -30.15
CA THR A 124 12.33 11.43 -29.86
C THR A 124 13.42 11.08 -28.85
N PRO A 125 14.56 11.79 -28.84
CA PRO A 125 15.59 11.60 -27.83
C PRO A 125 15.05 11.76 -26.40
N MET A 126 14.09 12.67 -26.21
CA MET A 126 13.43 12.88 -24.93
C MET A 126 12.56 11.67 -24.51
N GLU A 127 11.83 11.05 -25.44
CA GLU A 127 11.07 9.83 -25.17
C GLU A 127 11.99 8.65 -24.81
N GLN A 128 13.13 8.52 -25.52
CA GLN A 128 14.14 7.49 -25.25
C GLN A 128 14.76 7.67 -23.86
N LEU A 129 15.21 8.89 -23.54
CA LEU A 129 15.77 9.22 -22.23
C LEU A 129 14.75 8.97 -21.12
N SER A 130 13.50 9.42 -21.32
CA SER A 130 12.42 9.21 -20.35
C SER A 130 12.12 7.73 -20.13
N PHE A 131 12.13 6.91 -21.20
CA PHE A 131 11.94 5.46 -21.08
C PHE A 131 13.07 4.80 -20.29
N VAL A 132 14.33 5.15 -20.61
CA VAL A 132 15.52 4.60 -19.94
C VAL A 132 15.52 4.97 -18.45
N LEU A 133 15.37 6.25 -18.13
CA LEU A 133 15.31 6.72 -16.74
C LEU A 133 14.16 6.09 -15.98
N ALA A 134 12.97 6.02 -16.58
CA ALA A 134 11.82 5.39 -15.94
C ALA A 134 12.05 3.89 -15.69
N GLY A 135 12.67 3.16 -16.62
CA GLY A 135 13.01 1.74 -16.42
C GLY A 135 14.01 1.53 -15.28
N LEU A 136 15.06 2.36 -15.21
CA LEU A 136 16.04 2.30 -14.13
C LEU A 136 15.41 2.63 -12.78
N VAL A 137 14.65 3.72 -12.69
CA VAL A 137 13.98 4.14 -11.45
C VAL A 137 12.89 3.15 -11.03
N PHE A 138 12.19 2.51 -11.98
CA PHE A 138 11.25 1.43 -11.70
C PHE A 138 11.94 0.27 -10.98
N GLY A 139 13.05 -0.26 -11.53
CA GLY A 139 13.75 -1.39 -10.91
C GLY A 139 14.32 -1.05 -9.52
N PHE A 140 14.86 0.16 -9.36
CA PHE A 140 15.32 0.67 -8.06
C PHE A 140 14.20 0.72 -7.02
N SER A 141 13.08 1.38 -7.37
CA SER A 141 11.96 1.58 -6.44
C SER A 141 11.20 0.28 -6.12
N ALA A 142 11.04 -0.62 -7.10
CA ALA A 142 10.43 -1.93 -6.90
C ALA A 142 11.24 -2.84 -5.98
N VAL A 143 12.58 -2.78 -6.02
CA VAL A 143 13.42 -3.56 -5.09
C VAL A 143 13.49 -2.89 -3.72
N LEU A 144 13.60 -1.56 -3.66
CA LEU A 144 13.65 -0.87 -2.38
C LEU A 144 12.35 -1.06 -1.57
N VAL A 145 11.18 -1.04 -2.24
CA VAL A 145 9.90 -1.28 -1.57
C VAL A 145 9.81 -2.68 -1.00
N TYR A 146 10.44 -3.68 -1.62
CA TYR A 146 10.49 -5.05 -1.10
C TYR A 146 11.24 -5.12 0.24
N PHE A 147 12.34 -4.39 0.40
CA PHE A 147 13.06 -4.31 1.67
C PHE A 147 12.30 -3.52 2.75
N VAL A 148 11.51 -2.52 2.36
CA VAL A 148 10.66 -1.76 3.31
C VAL A 148 9.46 -2.58 3.74
N LYS A 149 8.75 -3.17 2.78
CA LYS A 149 7.55 -3.97 3.01
C LYS A 149 7.30 -4.93 1.83
N PRO A 150 7.65 -6.22 1.96
CA PRO A 150 7.61 -7.19 0.85
C PRO A 150 6.27 -7.24 0.10
N SER A 151 5.14 -7.16 0.81
CA SER A 151 3.79 -7.20 0.21
C SER A 151 3.46 -6.01 -0.70
N ALA A 152 4.18 -4.90 -0.61
CA ALA A 152 3.97 -3.71 -1.43
C ALA A 152 4.45 -3.89 -2.89
N ILE A 153 5.11 -5.01 -3.21
CA ILE A 153 5.54 -5.33 -4.59
C ILE A 153 4.43 -5.95 -5.45
N ILE A 154 3.29 -6.34 -4.86
CA ILE A 154 2.19 -7.00 -5.58
C ILE A 154 1.72 -6.25 -6.84
N PRO A 155 1.65 -4.91 -6.88
CA PRO A 155 1.30 -4.20 -8.11
C PRO A 155 2.29 -4.42 -9.27
N VAL A 156 3.57 -4.71 -8.99
CA VAL A 156 4.54 -5.12 -10.01
C VAL A 156 4.16 -6.48 -10.60
N VAL A 157 3.73 -7.43 -9.76
CA VAL A 157 3.22 -8.73 -10.20
C VAL A 157 1.98 -8.54 -11.09
N ALA A 158 1.08 -7.62 -10.74
CA ALA A 158 -0.09 -7.30 -11.55
C ALA A 158 0.28 -6.71 -12.93
N ILE A 159 1.29 -5.83 -12.98
CA ILE A 159 1.84 -5.30 -14.25
C ILE A 159 2.34 -6.45 -15.14
N VAL A 160 3.11 -7.38 -14.58
CA VAL A 160 3.64 -8.53 -15.32
C VAL A 160 2.51 -9.41 -15.85
N ILE A 161 1.54 -9.79 -15.00
CA ILE A 161 0.41 -10.65 -15.40
C ILE A 161 -0.41 -9.98 -16.51
N ILE A 162 -0.79 -8.71 -16.37
CA ILE A 162 -1.58 -8.02 -17.40
C ILE A 162 -0.76 -7.83 -18.68
N GLY A 163 0.55 -7.56 -18.57
CA GLY A 163 1.45 -7.52 -19.72
C GLY A 163 1.47 -8.84 -20.50
N LEU A 164 1.65 -9.95 -19.80
CA LEU A 164 1.64 -11.30 -20.38
C LEU A 164 0.29 -11.66 -21.01
N LEU A 165 -0.82 -11.40 -20.30
CA LEU A 165 -2.16 -11.66 -20.82
C LEU A 165 -2.47 -10.83 -22.07
N ASN A 166 -2.09 -9.55 -22.08
CA ASN A 166 -2.27 -8.70 -23.25
C ASN A 166 -1.43 -9.18 -24.44
N TRP A 167 -0.22 -9.68 -24.19
CA TRP A 167 0.62 -10.27 -25.21
C TRP A 167 -0.01 -11.55 -25.79
N LEU A 168 -0.51 -12.46 -24.95
CA LEU A 168 -1.20 -13.70 -25.36
C LEU A 168 -2.49 -13.44 -26.14
N ILE A 169 -3.36 -12.55 -25.64
CA ILE A 169 -4.72 -12.35 -26.17
C ILE A 169 -4.72 -11.54 -27.46
N LYS A 170 -3.92 -10.46 -27.54
CA LYS A 170 -3.98 -9.53 -28.68
C LYS A 170 -3.43 -10.14 -29.97
N LYS A 171 -2.88 -11.38 -29.94
CA LYS A 171 -2.22 -12.07 -31.06
C LYS A 171 -1.28 -11.15 -31.88
N LYS A 172 -0.77 -10.09 -31.25
CA LYS A 172 0.29 -9.26 -31.80
C LYS A 172 1.56 -10.08 -31.65
N HIS A 173 1.73 -11.05 -32.55
CA HIS A 173 2.93 -11.85 -32.67
C HIS A 173 4.16 -10.94 -32.70
N PHE A 174 5.28 -11.47 -32.19
CA PHE A 174 6.64 -10.94 -32.16
C PHE A 174 6.94 -9.94 -33.30
N THR A 175 6.56 -8.67 -33.14
CA THR A 175 7.21 -7.63 -33.92
C THR A 175 8.60 -7.45 -33.32
N MET A 176 9.63 -7.42 -34.14
CA MET A 176 11.01 -7.27 -33.65
C MET A 176 11.13 -6.05 -32.72
N GLN A 177 10.43 -4.95 -33.07
CA GLN A 177 10.33 -3.75 -32.25
C GLN A 177 9.68 -4.02 -30.88
N GLY A 178 8.58 -4.78 -30.82
CA GLY A 178 7.91 -5.11 -29.56
C GLY A 178 8.76 -6.01 -28.66
N VAL A 179 9.50 -6.95 -29.25
CA VAL A 179 10.43 -7.83 -28.54
C VAL A 179 11.60 -7.04 -27.96
N VAL A 180 12.22 -6.18 -28.78
CA VAL A 180 13.30 -5.29 -28.35
C VAL A 180 12.83 -4.35 -27.25
N LEU A 181 11.60 -3.83 -27.33
CA LEU A 181 11.03 -2.98 -26.29
C LEU A 181 10.87 -3.72 -24.96
N ILE A 182 10.30 -4.94 -24.99
CA ILE A 182 10.12 -5.76 -23.79
C ILE A 182 11.48 -6.13 -23.19
N PHE A 183 12.42 -6.57 -24.03
CA PHE A 183 13.76 -6.93 -23.58
C PHE A 183 14.50 -5.73 -22.99
N SER A 184 14.43 -4.56 -23.64
CA SER A 184 14.99 -3.31 -23.12
C SER A 184 14.37 -2.93 -21.77
N ALA A 185 13.05 -3.04 -21.62
CA ALA A 185 12.38 -2.78 -20.35
C ALA A 185 12.86 -3.73 -19.25
N LEU A 186 12.89 -5.04 -19.53
CA LEU A 186 13.35 -6.06 -18.59
C LEU A 186 14.83 -5.90 -18.24
N LEU A 187 15.67 -5.53 -19.20
CA LEU A 187 17.09 -5.28 -18.99
C LEU A 187 17.29 -4.06 -18.07
N LEU A 188 16.64 -2.93 -18.35
CA LEU A 188 16.76 -1.72 -17.53
C LEU A 188 16.29 -1.97 -16.09
N ILE A 189 15.11 -2.59 -15.95
CA ILE A 189 14.53 -2.93 -14.63
C ILE A 189 15.40 -3.95 -13.92
N GLY A 190 15.89 -4.97 -14.63
CA GLY A 190 16.71 -6.05 -14.08
C GLY A 190 18.09 -5.58 -13.65
N VAL A 191 18.74 -4.71 -14.43
CA VAL A 191 20.05 -4.13 -14.09
C VAL A 191 19.94 -3.23 -12.86
N SER A 192 19.01 -2.27 -12.85
CA SER A 192 18.87 -1.37 -11.70
C SER A 192 18.34 -2.09 -10.47
N GLY A 193 17.38 -3.01 -10.63
CA GLY A 193 16.85 -3.83 -9.55
C GLY A 193 17.90 -4.76 -8.97
N GLY A 194 18.65 -5.47 -9.81
CA GLY A 194 19.75 -6.35 -9.39
C GLY A 194 20.87 -5.60 -8.68
N ALA A 195 21.27 -4.44 -9.19
CA ALA A 195 22.24 -3.57 -8.54
C ALA A 195 21.75 -3.08 -7.17
N THR A 196 20.48 -2.63 -7.11
CA THR A 196 19.84 -2.18 -5.86
C THR A 196 19.77 -3.29 -4.84
N TYR A 197 19.35 -4.50 -5.25
CA TYR A 197 19.27 -5.67 -4.38
C TYR A 197 20.65 -6.03 -3.85
N LYS A 198 21.66 -6.10 -4.72
CA LYS A 198 23.04 -6.40 -4.33
C LYS A 198 23.54 -5.40 -3.28
N VAL A 199 23.41 -4.10 -3.53
CA VAL A 199 23.89 -3.05 -2.62
C VAL A 199 23.11 -3.06 -1.30
N ALA A 200 21.79 -3.14 -1.35
CA ALA A 200 20.95 -3.13 -0.15
C ALA A 200 21.19 -4.38 0.71
N ASN A 201 21.17 -5.56 0.09
CA ASN A 201 21.41 -6.82 0.79
C ASN A 201 22.82 -6.88 1.38
N ASP A 202 23.84 -6.46 0.63
CA ASP A 202 25.23 -6.42 1.13
C ASP A 202 25.34 -5.52 2.37
N LYS A 203 24.77 -4.31 2.31
CA LYS A 203 24.71 -3.40 3.48
C LYS A 203 23.97 -4.00 4.67
N ILE A 204 22.87 -4.72 4.44
CA ILE A 204 22.08 -5.34 5.53
C ILE A 204 22.83 -6.54 6.13
N GLN A 205 23.46 -7.37 5.31
CA GLN A 205 24.11 -8.60 5.77
C GLN A 205 25.43 -8.34 6.47
N ASN A 206 26.16 -7.29 6.07
CA ASN A 206 27.49 -6.92 6.56
C ASN A 206 27.46 -5.70 7.51
N GLN A 207 26.29 -5.20 7.90
CA GLN A 207 26.18 -4.14 8.90
C GLN A 207 26.79 -4.59 10.25
N THR A 208 27.43 -3.67 10.95
CA THR A 208 28.05 -3.89 12.28
C THR A 208 27.37 -3.08 13.38
N TYR A 209 26.24 -2.45 13.08
CA TYR A 209 25.55 -1.54 14.00
C TYR A 209 24.81 -2.27 15.11
N ILE A 210 24.17 -3.39 14.78
CA ILE A 210 23.44 -4.24 15.73
C ILE A 210 23.85 -5.70 15.57
N GLU A 211 24.20 -6.36 16.66
CA GLU A 211 24.49 -7.79 16.66
C GLU A 211 23.17 -8.58 16.76
N ILE A 212 22.92 -9.45 15.77
CA ILE A 212 21.69 -10.25 15.71
C ILE A 212 22.01 -11.73 15.51
N ASP A 213 21.23 -12.58 16.16
CA ASP A 213 21.24 -14.01 15.93
C ASP A 213 20.34 -14.36 14.74
N LYS A 214 20.96 -14.61 13.59
CA LYS A 214 20.26 -14.93 12.35
C LYS A 214 19.44 -16.23 12.44
N SER A 215 19.82 -17.17 13.30
CA SER A 215 19.17 -18.48 13.44
C SER A 215 17.79 -18.43 14.11
N ARG A 216 17.44 -17.27 14.70
CA ARG A 216 16.19 -17.05 15.43
C ARG A 216 15.10 -16.38 14.59
N SER A 217 15.29 -16.18 13.28
CA SER A 217 14.30 -15.51 12.42
C SER A 217 12.90 -16.12 12.55
N ILE A 218 11.86 -15.27 12.57
CA ILE A 218 10.48 -15.72 12.47
C ILE A 218 10.19 -16.08 11.00
N PRO A 219 9.82 -17.35 10.71
CA PRO A 219 9.61 -17.79 9.34
C PRO A 219 8.28 -17.28 8.78
N ALA A 220 8.20 -17.11 7.44
CA ALA A 220 7.01 -16.59 6.77
C ALA A 220 5.71 -17.39 7.06
N ILE A 221 5.85 -18.71 7.27
CA ILE A 221 4.73 -19.60 7.62
C ILE A 221 4.08 -19.25 8.97
N HIS A 222 4.81 -18.59 9.87
CA HIS A 222 4.25 -18.10 11.13
C HIS A 222 3.16 -17.05 10.89
N PHE A 223 3.38 -16.11 9.97
CA PHE A 223 2.39 -15.09 9.64
C PHE A 223 1.15 -15.70 8.94
N MET A 224 1.30 -16.78 8.18
CA MET A 224 0.16 -17.55 7.66
C MET A 224 -0.61 -18.25 8.77
N ALA A 225 0.11 -18.89 9.71
CA ALA A 225 -0.49 -19.55 10.87
C ALA A 225 -1.26 -18.55 11.72
N MET A 226 -0.65 -17.41 12.07
CA MET A 226 -1.30 -16.32 12.81
C MET A 226 -2.52 -15.78 12.08
N GLY A 227 -2.42 -15.64 10.75
CA GLY A 227 -3.48 -15.11 9.89
C GLY A 227 -4.77 -15.93 9.85
N VAL A 228 -4.82 -17.15 10.40
CA VAL A 228 -6.05 -17.98 10.47
C VAL A 228 -6.68 -18.05 11.87
N TYR A 229 -6.16 -17.31 12.84
CA TYR A 229 -6.70 -17.19 14.21
C TYR A 229 -7.39 -15.85 14.45
N GLY A 230 -8.23 -15.80 15.48
CA GLY A 230 -8.91 -14.57 15.92
C GLY A 230 -9.64 -13.87 14.77
N GLN A 231 -9.27 -12.61 14.53
CA GLN A 231 -9.79 -11.79 13.42
C GLN A 231 -8.89 -11.83 12.16
N GLY A 232 -7.82 -12.63 12.19
CA GLY A 232 -6.84 -12.81 11.13
C GLY A 232 -5.64 -11.87 11.15
N GLY A 233 -5.49 -11.06 12.21
CA GLY A 233 -4.37 -10.12 12.38
C GLY A 233 -3.42 -10.48 13.51
N TYR A 234 -2.54 -9.54 13.85
CA TYR A 234 -1.53 -9.71 14.90
C TYR A 234 -2.11 -10.31 16.18
N ASP A 235 -1.47 -11.38 16.65
CA ASP A 235 -1.77 -12.08 17.90
C ASP A 235 -0.53 -12.09 18.81
N TRP A 236 -0.65 -11.44 19.97
CA TRP A 236 0.45 -11.26 20.90
C TRP A 236 0.94 -12.60 21.49
N HIS A 237 0.04 -13.53 21.82
CA HIS A 237 0.41 -14.82 22.41
C HIS A 237 1.23 -15.69 21.43
N GLN A 238 0.83 -15.72 20.16
CA GLN A 238 1.58 -16.42 19.11
C GLN A 238 2.95 -15.77 18.85
N ALA A 239 3.02 -14.44 18.85
CA ALA A 239 4.29 -13.73 18.70
C ALA A 239 5.24 -14.00 19.88
N VAL A 240 4.74 -14.00 21.11
CA VAL A 240 5.51 -14.33 22.31
C VAL A 240 6.01 -15.78 22.28
N ALA A 241 5.21 -16.73 21.78
CA ALA A 241 5.66 -18.11 21.62
C ALA A 241 6.92 -18.22 20.73
N MET A 242 7.05 -17.37 19.71
CA MET A 242 8.24 -17.36 18.83
C MET A 242 9.53 -16.92 19.54
N THR A 243 9.42 -16.23 20.68
CA THR A 243 10.56 -15.82 21.50
C THR A 243 11.21 -17.01 22.20
N PHE A 244 10.39 -17.95 22.67
CA PHE A 244 10.83 -19.09 23.47
C PHE A 244 11.21 -20.32 22.64
N ILE A 245 10.76 -20.39 21.39
CA ILE A 245 11.18 -21.46 20.47
C ILE A 245 12.60 -21.13 19.96
N PRO A 246 13.60 -22.02 20.13
CA PRO A 246 14.99 -21.67 19.85
C PRO A 246 15.31 -21.41 18.37
N THR A 247 15.03 -22.39 17.50
CA THR A 247 15.51 -22.38 16.11
C THR A 247 14.42 -22.03 15.11
N GLU A 248 14.79 -21.41 13.98
CA GLU A 248 13.88 -21.14 12.85
C GLU A 248 13.15 -22.42 12.37
N LYS A 249 13.84 -23.57 12.35
CA LYS A 249 13.23 -24.85 11.97
C LYS A 249 12.11 -25.25 12.93
N GLN A 250 12.36 -25.20 14.24
CA GLN A 250 11.33 -25.51 15.25
C GLN A 250 10.16 -24.52 15.20
N LYS A 251 10.42 -23.23 14.93
CA LYS A 251 9.36 -22.22 14.72
C LYS A 251 8.49 -22.55 13.51
N SER A 252 9.12 -23.00 12.43
CA SER A 252 8.45 -23.41 11.20
C SER A 252 7.54 -24.62 11.47
N GLU A 253 8.07 -25.66 12.12
CA GLU A 253 7.31 -26.86 12.48
C GLU A 253 6.13 -26.54 13.40
N TYR A 254 6.36 -25.73 14.44
CA TYR A 254 5.30 -25.24 15.33
C TYR A 254 4.20 -24.49 14.57
N SER A 255 4.59 -23.56 13.69
CA SER A 255 3.66 -22.74 12.92
C SER A 255 2.86 -23.57 11.90
N VAL A 256 3.50 -24.55 11.24
CA VAL A 256 2.82 -25.51 10.36
C VAL A 256 1.78 -26.32 11.15
N ASN A 257 2.14 -26.80 12.34
CA ASN A 257 1.23 -27.55 13.19
C ASN A 257 0.04 -26.69 13.64
N MET A 258 0.28 -25.44 14.03
CA MET A 258 -0.78 -24.49 14.36
C MET A 258 -1.72 -24.21 13.18
N LEU A 259 -1.17 -23.98 11.99
CA LEU A 259 -1.95 -23.74 10.78
C LEU A 259 -2.82 -24.96 10.44
N LYS A 260 -2.22 -26.16 10.38
CA LYS A 260 -2.94 -27.41 10.10
C LYS A 260 -4.04 -27.68 11.12
N LYS A 261 -3.73 -27.52 12.41
CA LYS A 261 -4.70 -27.68 13.51
C LYS A 261 -5.88 -26.73 13.32
N ARG A 262 -5.63 -25.45 13.03
CA ARG A 262 -6.68 -24.45 12.85
C ARG A 262 -7.54 -24.71 11.62
N LEU A 263 -6.92 -25.02 10.49
CA LEU A 263 -7.64 -25.33 9.26
C LEU A 263 -8.52 -26.57 9.43
N LYS A 264 -8.04 -27.61 10.12
CA LYS A 264 -8.85 -28.80 10.46
C LYS A 264 -10.02 -28.46 11.39
N GLN A 265 -9.80 -27.61 12.39
CA GLN A 265 -10.87 -27.16 13.29
C GLN A 265 -11.95 -26.33 12.58
N LEU A 266 -11.56 -25.45 11.65
CA LEU A 266 -12.50 -24.64 10.88
C LEU A 266 -13.28 -25.48 9.87
N GLY A 267 -12.65 -26.49 9.27
CA GLY A 267 -13.17 -27.21 8.12
C GLY A 267 -13.33 -26.29 6.89
N PRO A 268 -13.75 -26.82 5.74
CA PRO A 268 -13.85 -26.05 4.50
C PRO A 268 -14.83 -24.86 4.61
N TRP A 269 -16.02 -25.11 5.16
CA TRP A 269 -17.07 -24.08 5.28
C TRP A 269 -16.74 -23.04 6.35
N GLY A 270 -16.22 -23.46 7.51
CA GLY A 270 -15.81 -22.53 8.55
C GLY A 270 -14.62 -21.67 8.10
N TYR A 271 -13.70 -22.22 7.31
CA TYR A 271 -12.61 -21.45 6.71
C TYR A 271 -13.13 -20.44 5.68
N PHE A 272 -14.07 -20.83 4.82
CA PHE A 272 -14.71 -19.90 3.88
C PHE A 272 -15.39 -18.72 4.60
N LYS A 273 -16.20 -19.02 5.63
CA LYS A 273 -16.83 -17.98 6.48
C LYS A 273 -15.77 -17.09 7.15
N PHE A 274 -14.69 -17.69 7.64
CA PHE A 274 -13.57 -16.96 8.24
C PHE A 274 -12.93 -16.00 7.23
N LEU A 275 -12.69 -16.43 5.99
CA LEU A 275 -12.12 -15.57 4.95
C LEU A 275 -13.01 -14.36 4.63
N ILE A 276 -14.33 -14.53 4.60
CA ILE A 276 -15.28 -13.40 4.41
C ILE A 276 -15.15 -12.40 5.56
N LEU A 277 -15.16 -12.89 6.81
CA LEU A 277 -15.02 -12.02 8.00
C LEU A 277 -13.66 -11.33 8.04
N LYS A 278 -12.59 -12.05 7.69
CA LYS A 278 -11.24 -11.50 7.61
C LYS A 278 -11.15 -10.44 6.51
N GLN A 279 -11.77 -10.67 5.35
CA GLN A 279 -11.80 -9.67 4.28
C GLN A 279 -12.54 -8.41 4.72
N ARG A 280 -13.70 -8.56 5.39
CA ARG A 280 -14.39 -7.42 6.01
C ARG A 280 -13.47 -6.66 6.95
N ASN A 281 -12.75 -7.36 7.82
CA ASN A 281 -11.82 -6.71 8.76
C ASN A 281 -10.62 -6.05 8.06
N ASN A 282 -10.18 -6.59 6.92
CA ASN A 282 -9.16 -5.99 6.07
C ASN A 282 -9.65 -4.69 5.42
N THR A 283 -10.92 -4.54 5.10
CA THR A 283 -11.38 -3.46 4.20
C THR A 283 -12.41 -2.50 4.79
N ALA A 284 -13.09 -2.82 5.89
CA ALA A 284 -14.26 -2.06 6.31
C ALA A 284 -13.95 -0.71 7.00
N ASP A 285 -12.79 -0.59 7.63
CA ASP A 285 -12.46 0.56 8.49
C ASP A 285 -11.74 1.67 7.71
N GLY A 286 -12.46 2.77 7.46
CA GLY A 286 -11.97 3.94 6.74
C GLY A 286 -10.93 4.78 7.50
N THR A 287 -10.71 4.51 8.78
CA THR A 287 -9.60 5.10 9.55
C THR A 287 -8.30 4.31 9.43
N PHE A 288 -8.32 3.20 8.69
CA PHE A 288 -7.22 2.26 8.55
C PHE A 288 -6.68 1.74 9.90
N GLY A 289 -7.56 1.52 10.88
CA GLY A 289 -7.19 1.01 12.20
C GLY A 289 -6.56 2.05 13.13
N TRP A 290 -6.73 3.34 12.85
CA TRP A 290 -6.23 4.41 13.71
C TRP A 290 -6.73 4.23 15.16
N LEU A 291 -5.81 4.35 16.13
CA LEU A 291 -6.02 4.14 17.57
C LEU A 291 -6.39 2.71 18.01
N LYS A 292 -6.54 1.76 17.09
CA LYS A 292 -6.87 0.36 17.45
C LYS A 292 -5.74 -0.33 18.21
N GLU A 293 -4.50 0.13 18.02
CA GLU A 293 -3.32 -0.39 18.70
C GLU A 293 -2.91 0.46 19.92
N GLY A 294 -3.54 1.62 20.15
CA GLY A 294 -3.56 2.37 21.42
C GLY A 294 -2.23 2.91 22.01
N HIS A 295 -1.07 2.36 21.63
CA HIS A 295 0.20 2.52 22.34
C HIS A 295 1.18 3.52 21.69
N PHE A 296 0.78 4.23 20.64
CA PHE A 296 1.68 5.13 19.91
C PHE A 296 1.92 6.47 20.62
N PHE A 297 0.97 6.93 21.42
CA PHE A 297 1.12 8.18 22.17
C PHE A 297 1.57 7.87 23.60
N LEU A 298 2.78 8.33 23.93
CA LEU A 298 3.31 8.33 25.30
C LEU A 298 2.68 9.45 26.17
N GLU A 299 2.18 10.50 25.53
CA GLU A 299 1.53 11.63 26.20
C GLU A 299 0.10 11.30 26.68
N ASN A 300 -0.39 12.11 27.62
CA ASN A 300 -1.80 12.11 28.01
C ASN A 300 -2.70 12.27 26.78
N GLN A 301 -3.45 11.22 26.46
CA GLN A 301 -4.31 11.16 25.28
C GLN A 301 -5.63 11.94 25.44
N LYS A 302 -5.77 12.74 26.51
CA LYS A 302 -6.91 13.63 26.78
C LYS A 302 -6.53 15.09 26.52
N PRO A 303 -6.84 15.64 25.33
CA PRO A 303 -6.54 17.03 24.99
C PRO A 303 -7.39 18.01 25.82
N SER A 304 -6.93 19.25 25.96
CA SER A 304 -7.74 20.36 26.48
C SER A 304 -8.52 21.06 25.34
N ASP A 305 -9.37 22.04 25.65
CA ASP A 305 -10.04 22.84 24.61
C ASP A 305 -9.31 24.15 24.27
N LYS A 306 -8.14 24.39 24.87
CA LYS A 306 -7.39 25.65 24.73
C LYS A 306 -6.36 25.57 23.59
N GLY A 307 -6.41 26.54 22.68
CA GLY A 307 -5.46 26.70 21.59
C GLY A 307 -5.72 25.78 20.38
N ILE A 308 -5.14 26.13 19.24
CA ILE A 308 -5.39 25.44 17.96
C ILE A 308 -4.85 24.00 17.97
N THR A 309 -3.73 23.77 18.66
CA THR A 309 -3.11 22.44 18.78
C THR A 309 -4.04 21.46 19.47
N ASN A 310 -4.64 21.85 20.61
CA ASN A 310 -5.53 20.92 21.31
C ASN A 310 -6.88 20.74 20.59
N LYS A 311 -7.35 21.77 19.86
CA LYS A 311 -8.49 21.62 18.94
C LYS A 311 -8.22 20.56 17.87
N LEU A 312 -7.02 20.52 17.28
CA LEU A 312 -6.64 19.46 16.34
C LEU A 312 -6.50 18.11 17.04
N LYS A 313 -5.81 18.05 18.19
CA LYS A 313 -5.67 16.81 18.98
C LYS A 313 -7.04 16.21 19.35
N ASN A 314 -8.07 17.03 19.59
CA ASN A 314 -9.43 16.58 19.86
C ASN A 314 -10.07 15.74 18.74
N PHE A 315 -9.60 15.85 17.50
CA PHE A 315 -10.06 15.02 16.37
C PHE A 315 -9.28 13.72 16.21
N ILE A 316 -8.01 13.69 16.62
CA ILE A 316 -7.09 12.58 16.30
C ILE A 316 -6.70 11.71 17.50
N TYR A 317 -6.85 12.18 18.74
CA TYR A 317 -6.47 11.44 19.94
C TYR A 317 -7.62 10.59 20.49
N LEU A 318 -7.29 9.52 21.23
CA LEU A 318 -8.25 8.53 21.72
C LEU A 318 -9.37 9.12 22.58
N TYR A 319 -9.03 10.04 23.48
CA TYR A 319 -10.00 10.71 24.37
C TYR A 319 -10.33 12.14 23.91
N GLY A 320 -10.06 12.45 22.64
CA GLY A 320 -10.46 13.72 22.03
C GLY A 320 -11.98 13.79 21.85
N ARG A 321 -12.57 14.96 22.10
CA ARG A 321 -14.03 15.15 22.06
C ARG A 321 -14.63 14.90 20.66
N ASN A 322 -13.86 15.15 19.60
CA ASN A 322 -14.30 15.08 18.21
C ASN A 322 -13.77 13.84 17.47
N ILE A 323 -13.26 12.83 18.19
CA ILE A 323 -12.75 11.60 17.58
C ILE A 323 -13.83 10.85 16.78
N ALA A 324 -15.09 10.92 17.23
CA ALA A 324 -16.22 10.34 16.52
C ALA A 324 -16.48 11.04 15.18
N ASP A 325 -16.36 12.37 15.13
CA ASP A 325 -16.53 13.17 13.91
C ASP A 325 -15.44 12.85 12.89
N PHE A 326 -14.19 12.71 13.36
CA PHE A 326 -13.07 12.24 12.54
C PHE A 326 -13.35 10.85 11.96
N ARG A 327 -13.75 9.88 12.81
CA ARG A 327 -14.07 8.50 12.38
C ARG A 327 -15.18 8.48 11.33
N PHE A 328 -16.22 9.28 11.54
CA PHE A 328 -17.32 9.42 10.59
C PHE A 328 -16.85 9.98 9.25
N THR A 329 -16.04 11.04 9.28
CA THR A 329 -15.51 11.69 8.06
C THR A 329 -14.59 10.75 7.28
N ALA A 330 -13.67 10.07 7.97
CA ALA A 330 -12.78 9.08 7.37
C ALA A 330 -13.57 7.91 6.75
N GLN A 331 -14.60 7.43 7.45
CA GLN A 331 -15.47 6.36 6.93
C GLN A 331 -16.25 6.81 5.71
N LEU A 332 -16.79 8.04 5.70
CA LEU A 332 -17.53 8.58 4.56
C LEU A 332 -16.63 8.69 3.32
N TRP A 333 -15.43 9.26 3.48
CA TRP A 333 -14.44 9.33 2.40
C TRP A 333 -14.07 7.94 1.87
N TRP A 334 -13.88 6.98 2.78
CA TRP A 334 -13.57 5.60 2.39
C TRP A 334 -14.69 4.93 1.61
N ILE A 335 -15.95 5.11 2.04
CA ILE A 335 -17.13 4.62 1.31
C ILE A 335 -17.19 5.24 -0.09
N VAL A 336 -16.94 6.55 -0.23
CA VAL A 336 -16.90 7.22 -1.54
C VAL A 336 -15.89 6.57 -2.47
N LEU A 337 -14.67 6.25 -1.99
CA LEU A 337 -13.67 5.53 -2.80
C LEU A 337 -14.16 4.14 -3.21
N LEU A 338 -14.66 3.35 -2.26
CA LEU A 338 -15.12 1.98 -2.52
C LEU A 338 -16.30 1.95 -3.50
N VAL A 339 -17.28 2.85 -3.33
CA VAL A 339 -18.44 2.98 -4.23
C VAL A 339 -17.98 3.40 -5.63
N THR A 340 -17.05 4.36 -5.72
CA THR A 340 -16.49 4.79 -7.02
C THR A 340 -15.80 3.63 -7.75
N ILE A 341 -15.01 2.84 -7.04
CA ILE A 341 -14.32 1.67 -7.61
C ILE A 341 -15.34 0.59 -8.00
N ALA A 342 -16.32 0.29 -7.14
CA ALA A 342 -17.32 -0.73 -7.38
C ALA A 342 -18.21 -0.40 -8.58
N LEU A 343 -18.68 0.85 -8.66
CA LEU A 343 -19.53 1.33 -9.77
C LEU A 343 -18.73 1.63 -11.04
N GLY A 344 -17.40 1.72 -10.96
CA GLY A 344 -16.48 1.82 -12.11
C GLY A 344 -16.28 0.52 -12.91
N PHE A 345 -17.26 -0.39 -12.91
CA PHE A 345 -17.19 -1.64 -13.67
C PHE A 345 -17.29 -1.40 -15.20
N GLY A 346 -16.83 -2.37 -15.99
CA GLY A 346 -16.89 -2.33 -17.45
C GLY A 346 -15.73 -1.58 -18.14
N GLN A 347 -14.91 -0.83 -17.40
CA GLN A 347 -13.77 -0.13 -17.98
C GLN A 347 -12.69 -1.11 -18.46
N ARG A 348 -12.34 -1.04 -19.75
CA ARG A 348 -11.37 -1.96 -20.40
C ARG A 348 -9.95 -1.40 -20.51
N ASN A 349 -9.64 -0.32 -19.81
CA ASN A 349 -8.31 0.29 -19.80
C ASN A 349 -7.30 -0.64 -19.10
N ASP A 350 -6.15 -0.89 -19.75
CA ASP A 350 -5.09 -1.75 -19.22
C ASP A 350 -4.55 -1.22 -17.87
N PHE A 351 -4.44 0.09 -17.67
CA PHE A 351 -4.06 0.67 -16.37
C PHE A 351 -5.07 0.34 -15.26
N VAL A 352 -6.36 0.38 -15.57
CA VAL A 352 -7.43 0.06 -14.62
C VAL A 352 -7.45 -1.43 -14.31
N ARG A 353 -7.16 -2.29 -15.30
CA ARG A 353 -7.02 -3.74 -15.08
C ARG A 353 -5.83 -4.07 -14.18
N ILE A 354 -4.68 -3.42 -14.40
CA ILE A 354 -3.50 -3.55 -13.55
C ILE A 354 -3.87 -3.17 -12.12
N LEU A 355 -4.44 -1.98 -11.91
CA LEU A 355 -4.81 -1.50 -10.58
C LEU A 355 -5.84 -2.41 -9.90
N LYS A 356 -6.86 -2.90 -10.61
CA LYS A 356 -7.83 -3.88 -10.08
C LYS A 356 -7.14 -5.18 -9.67
N LEU A 357 -6.25 -5.71 -10.51
CA LEU A 357 -5.51 -6.93 -10.21
C LEU A 357 -4.53 -6.72 -9.05
N SER A 358 -3.92 -5.55 -8.92
CA SER A 358 -3.10 -5.17 -7.76
C SER A 358 -3.91 -5.24 -6.46
N LEU A 359 -5.15 -4.74 -6.45
CA LEU A 359 -6.02 -4.83 -5.28
C LEU A 359 -6.43 -6.27 -4.98
N VAL A 360 -6.81 -7.05 -6.00
CA VAL A 360 -7.14 -8.47 -5.83
C VAL A 360 -5.94 -9.25 -5.26
N GLY A 361 -4.75 -9.04 -5.79
CA GLY A 361 -3.52 -9.64 -5.28
C GLY A 361 -3.23 -9.22 -3.83
N GLY A 362 -3.41 -7.93 -3.51
CA GLY A 362 -3.28 -7.42 -2.16
C GLY A 362 -4.26 -8.07 -1.19
N PHE A 363 -5.53 -8.21 -1.58
CA PHE A 363 -6.55 -8.90 -0.79
C PHE A 363 -6.22 -10.38 -0.60
N MET A 364 -5.79 -11.08 -1.65
CA MET A 364 -5.34 -12.46 -1.54
C MET A 364 -4.19 -12.60 -0.54
N PHE A 365 -3.18 -11.73 -0.62
CA PHE A 365 -2.08 -11.71 0.35
C PHE A 365 -2.58 -11.52 1.77
N LEU A 366 -3.43 -10.52 2.01
CA LEU A 366 -3.99 -10.25 3.35
C LEU A 366 -4.97 -11.34 3.84
N LEU A 367 -5.48 -12.19 2.96
CA LEU A 367 -6.27 -13.36 3.33
C LEU A 367 -5.39 -14.55 3.70
N LEU A 368 -4.26 -14.73 3.03
CA LEU A 368 -3.31 -15.82 3.27
C LEU A 368 -2.40 -15.58 4.49
N PHE A 369 -1.96 -14.35 4.70
CA PHE A 369 -1.00 -13.96 5.76
C PHE A 369 -1.67 -13.15 6.86
N GLU A 370 -0.89 -12.67 7.83
CA GLU A 370 -1.34 -11.71 8.83
C GLU A 370 -2.01 -10.51 8.14
N GLY A 371 -3.26 -10.25 8.54
CA GLY A 371 -4.14 -9.22 8.00
C GLY A 371 -5.19 -8.88 9.04
N GLY A 372 -6.48 -9.03 8.72
CA GLY A 372 -7.58 -8.79 9.67
C GLY A 372 -7.70 -7.36 10.20
N ARG A 373 -7.02 -6.38 9.59
CA ARG A 373 -7.11 -4.94 9.93
C ARG A 373 -6.91 -4.10 8.68
N SER A 374 -7.61 -2.97 8.59
CA SER A 374 -7.48 -2.07 7.45
C SER A 374 -6.13 -1.34 7.35
N ARG A 375 -5.36 -1.29 8.43
CA ARG A 375 -3.98 -0.77 8.43
C ARG A 375 -3.10 -1.39 7.34
N TYR A 376 -3.23 -2.69 7.09
CA TYR A 376 -2.40 -3.37 6.09
C TYR A 376 -2.73 -2.97 4.64
N LEU A 377 -3.84 -2.27 4.40
CA LEU A 377 -4.17 -1.69 3.08
C LEU A 377 -3.45 -0.39 2.77
N ILE A 378 -2.84 0.27 3.77
CA ILE A 378 -2.17 1.56 3.58
C ILE A 378 -1.16 1.48 2.43
N GLN A 379 -0.35 0.42 2.37
CA GLN A 379 0.62 0.19 1.28
C GLN A 379 0.01 0.13 -0.14
N TYR A 380 -1.30 -0.10 -0.26
CA TYR A 380 -2.03 -0.13 -1.54
C TYR A 380 -2.81 1.16 -1.82
N LEU A 381 -2.75 2.18 -0.95
CA LEU A 381 -3.41 3.47 -1.17
C LEU A 381 -3.07 4.11 -2.51
N PRO A 382 -1.82 4.06 -3.03
CA PRO A 382 -1.54 4.59 -4.36
C PRO A 382 -2.37 3.89 -5.45
N CYS A 383 -2.53 2.57 -5.35
CA CYS A 383 -3.36 1.81 -6.27
C CYS A 383 -4.85 2.16 -6.12
N ILE A 384 -5.34 2.25 -4.88
CA ILE A 384 -6.76 2.55 -4.57
C ILE A 384 -7.14 3.95 -5.07
N LEU A 385 -6.31 4.96 -4.78
CA LEU A 385 -6.52 6.35 -5.19
C LEU A 385 -6.51 6.48 -6.71
N LEU A 386 -5.47 5.96 -7.38
CA LEU A 386 -5.40 5.97 -8.84
C LEU A 386 -6.59 5.23 -9.46
N LEU A 387 -6.99 4.08 -8.91
CA LEU A 387 -8.11 3.30 -9.43
C LEU A 387 -9.42 4.05 -9.28
N SER A 388 -9.69 4.63 -8.12
CA SER A 388 -10.90 5.43 -7.86
C SER A 388 -10.99 6.61 -8.83
N ILE A 389 -9.89 7.36 -8.99
CA ILE A 389 -9.83 8.50 -9.92
C ILE A 389 -10.10 8.06 -11.36
N LEU A 390 -9.40 7.03 -11.85
CA LEU A 390 -9.57 6.52 -13.21
C LEU A 390 -10.95 5.90 -13.46
N SER A 391 -11.61 5.43 -12.39
CA SER A 391 -12.95 4.83 -12.43
C SER A 391 -14.08 5.86 -12.30
N SER A 392 -13.79 7.08 -11.85
CA SER A 392 -14.79 8.09 -11.49
C SER A 392 -15.77 8.44 -12.62
N GLU A 393 -15.28 8.69 -13.83
CA GLU A 393 -16.16 8.96 -14.98
C GLU A 393 -17.07 7.79 -15.31
N GLN A 394 -16.53 6.56 -15.27
CA GLN A 394 -17.30 5.36 -15.55
C GLN A 394 -18.32 5.09 -14.43
N ALA A 395 -17.95 5.34 -13.18
CA ALA A 395 -18.83 5.24 -12.03
C ALA A 395 -20.00 6.22 -12.17
N LEU A 396 -19.73 7.49 -12.50
CA LEU A 396 -20.77 8.49 -12.75
C LEU A 396 -21.68 8.09 -13.91
N SER A 397 -21.12 7.56 -15.01
CA SER A 397 -21.91 7.05 -16.14
C SER A 397 -22.80 5.88 -15.71
N ASN A 398 -22.26 4.91 -14.97
CA ASN A 398 -23.03 3.76 -14.49
C ASN A 398 -24.09 4.18 -13.46
N ILE A 399 -23.82 5.15 -12.59
CA ILE A 399 -24.81 5.76 -11.70
C ILE A 399 -25.95 6.37 -12.52
N LYS A 400 -25.66 7.20 -13.53
CA LYS A 400 -26.69 7.79 -14.39
C LYS A 400 -27.53 6.75 -15.13
N ARG A 401 -26.91 5.64 -15.54
CA ARG A 401 -27.61 4.50 -16.16
C ARG A 401 -28.50 3.76 -15.16
N LEU A 402 -28.04 3.57 -13.93
CA LEU A 402 -28.82 2.94 -12.86
C LEU A 402 -29.97 3.84 -12.38
N LEU A 403 -29.78 5.16 -12.41
CA LEU A 403 -30.75 6.16 -11.96
C LEU A 403 -31.67 6.70 -13.07
N GLY A 404 -31.74 6.08 -14.25
CA GLY A 404 -32.76 6.42 -15.25
C GLY A 404 -32.60 7.79 -15.94
N TRP A 405 -31.39 8.38 -15.98
CA TRP A 405 -31.15 9.66 -16.67
C TRP A 405 -31.42 9.58 -18.20
N TYR A 406 -31.58 8.38 -18.74
CA TYR A 406 -31.96 8.08 -20.12
C TYR A 406 -33.49 8.06 -20.31
N GLU A 407 -34.23 7.51 -19.36
CA GLU A 407 -35.69 7.36 -19.47
C GLU A 407 -36.37 8.74 -19.43
N VAL A 408 -35.90 9.66 -18.58
CA VAL A 408 -36.46 11.02 -18.46
C VAL A 408 -36.17 11.91 -19.68
N LYS A 409 -34.97 11.80 -20.28
CA LYS A 409 -34.61 12.56 -21.49
C LYS A 409 -35.39 12.12 -22.73
N VAL A 410 -35.76 10.83 -22.80
CA VAL A 410 -36.60 10.26 -23.86
C VAL A 410 -38.05 10.74 -23.68
N ASP A 411 -38.57 10.71 -22.45
CA ASP A 411 -39.91 11.23 -22.16
C ASP A 411 -40.05 12.74 -22.44
N GLU A 412 -39.01 13.54 -22.16
CA GLU A 412 -38.99 14.98 -22.47
C GLU A 412 -38.93 15.26 -23.98
N ALA A 413 -38.13 14.51 -24.73
CA ALA A 413 -38.04 14.65 -26.19
C ALA A 413 -39.33 14.19 -26.88
N GLU A 414 -39.95 13.09 -26.43
CA GLU A 414 -41.24 12.63 -26.95
C GLU A 414 -42.37 13.64 -26.70
N LYS A 415 -42.37 14.30 -25.53
CA LYS A 415 -43.32 15.39 -25.25
C LYS A 415 -43.10 16.59 -26.16
N ALA A 416 -41.85 16.99 -26.40
CA ALA A 416 -41.53 18.11 -27.28
C ALA A 416 -41.96 17.85 -28.74
N ASP A 417 -41.75 16.62 -29.23
CA ASP A 417 -42.11 16.23 -30.59
C ASP A 417 -43.64 16.12 -30.79
N LYS A 418 -44.37 15.64 -29.77
CA LYS A 418 -45.84 15.65 -29.77
C LYS A 418 -46.41 17.07 -29.76
N LEU A 419 -45.78 17.99 -29.03
CA LEU A 419 -46.17 19.41 -29.02
C LEU A 419 -45.93 20.06 -30.39
N ALA A 420 -44.80 19.79 -31.04
CA ALA A 420 -44.48 20.34 -32.35
C ALA A 420 -45.35 19.79 -33.50
N ARG A 421 -46.00 18.63 -33.34
CA ARG A 421 -46.93 18.05 -34.35
C ARG A 421 -48.37 18.52 -34.18
N ASN A 422 -48.72 19.03 -33.00
CA ASN A 422 -50.06 19.51 -32.66
C ASN A 422 -50.15 21.05 -32.66
N SER A 423 -49.04 21.75 -32.91
CA SER A 423 -48.93 23.18 -33.22
C SER A 423 -48.78 23.38 -34.72
#